data_AF-A0A7V8ZES8-F1
#
_entry.id   AF-A0A7V8ZES8-F1
#
_cell.length_a   1.000
_cell.length_b   1.000
_cell.length_c   1.000
_cell.angle_alpha   90.00
_cell.angle_beta   90.00
_cell.angle_gamma   90.00
#
_symmetry.space_group_name_H-M   'P 1'
#
loop_
_entity.id
_entity.type
_entity.pdbx_description
1 polymer ?
#
loop_
_entity_poly.entity_id
_entity_poly.type
_entity_poly.pdbx_seq_one_letter_code
_entity_poly.pdbx_strand_id
1 'polypeptide(L)'
;MSKKERITLELDGHEVGFSSPGRVIFPERGHTKLDLWKYYDAVADACLGHLRDRPTTMKRFKEGAAGDFFFQKRVPAHAPDWIEQMTLSFPSGRSANFLVCQDEAHLAWALNLGVIDWNPWPVRRPDGDHPDELRVDLDPTPESSFAEARAVALCVNEVLEEHDLTGFPKTSGSR
;
A
#
# COMPACT_ATOMS: atom_id res chain seq x y z
N MET A 1 -25.45 -23.11 6.11
CA MET A 1 -24.25 -22.25 6.21
C MET A 1 -23.38 -22.55 5.01
N SER A 2 -23.27 -21.61 4.05
CA SER A 2 -22.44 -21.80 2.85
C SER A 2 -20.98 -21.98 3.27
N LYS A 3 -20.31 -23.01 2.75
CA LYS A 3 -18.89 -23.28 2.98
C LYS A 3 -18.12 -22.05 2.51
N LYS A 4 -17.43 -21.34 3.41
CA LYS A 4 -16.61 -20.18 3.03
C LYS A 4 -15.55 -20.69 2.05
N GLU A 5 -15.67 -20.27 0.81
CA GLU A 5 -14.70 -20.56 -0.25
C GLU A 5 -13.32 -20.08 0.20
N ARG A 6 -12.29 -20.92 0.02
CA ARG A 6 -10.90 -20.62 0.36
C ARG A 6 -10.00 -21.36 -0.61
N ILE A 7 -8.98 -20.65 -1.09
CA ILE A 7 -7.88 -21.21 -1.88
C ILE A 7 -6.57 -21.05 -1.11
N THR A 8 -5.55 -21.79 -1.50
CA THR A 8 -4.17 -21.58 -1.05
C THR A 8 -3.37 -21.04 -2.23
N LEU A 9 -2.61 -19.98 -2.00
CA LEU A 9 -1.65 -19.43 -2.94
C LEU A 9 -0.24 -19.83 -2.48
N GLU A 10 0.53 -20.48 -3.34
CA GLU A 10 1.95 -20.81 -3.08
C GLU A 10 2.81 -19.66 -3.60
N LEU A 11 3.30 -18.80 -2.71
CA LEU A 11 4.01 -17.56 -3.07
C LEU A 11 5.29 -17.45 -2.27
N ASP A 12 6.42 -17.23 -2.93
CA ASP A 12 7.74 -17.02 -2.29
C ASP A 12 8.13 -18.11 -1.27
N GLY A 13 7.65 -19.34 -1.44
CA GLY A 13 7.88 -20.45 -0.51
C GLY A 13 6.92 -20.49 0.69
N HIS A 14 5.84 -19.72 0.65
CA HIS A 14 4.81 -19.65 1.69
C HIS A 14 3.43 -20.07 1.18
N GLU A 15 2.71 -20.85 1.99
CA GLU A 15 1.30 -21.17 1.76
C GLU A 15 0.41 -20.03 2.30
N VAL A 16 -0.14 -19.20 1.42
CA VAL A 16 -1.03 -18.09 1.80
C VAL A 16 -2.49 -18.50 1.60
N GLY A 17 -3.19 -18.76 2.72
CA GLY A 17 -4.62 -19.08 2.68
C GLY A 17 -5.48 -17.86 2.36
N PHE A 18 -6.08 -17.84 1.17
CA PHE A 18 -6.85 -16.72 0.63
C PHE A 18 -8.35 -17.02 0.68
N SER A 19 -9.07 -16.31 1.54
CA SER A 19 -10.50 -16.57 1.83
C SER A 19 -11.43 -15.83 0.87
N SER A 20 -12.67 -16.28 0.66
CA SER A 20 -13.69 -15.58 -0.13
C SER A 20 -13.18 -14.93 -1.45
N PRO A 21 -12.47 -15.68 -2.32
CA PRO A 21 -11.86 -15.12 -3.53
C PRO A 21 -12.90 -14.50 -4.47
N GLY A 22 -14.10 -15.10 -4.59
CA GLY A 22 -15.19 -14.58 -5.42
C GLY A 22 -15.94 -13.36 -4.85
N ARG A 23 -15.56 -12.83 -3.68
CA ARG A 23 -16.20 -11.64 -3.11
C ARG A 23 -15.95 -10.43 -4.00
N VAL A 24 -17.00 -9.73 -4.42
CA VAL A 24 -16.91 -8.46 -5.17
C VAL A 24 -16.31 -7.36 -4.29
N ILE A 25 -15.25 -6.71 -4.77
CA ILE A 25 -14.54 -5.61 -4.11
C ILE A 25 -14.83 -4.28 -4.81
N PHE A 26 -14.96 -4.28 -6.14
CA PHE A 26 -15.31 -3.09 -6.93
C PHE A 26 -16.66 -3.32 -7.62
N PRO A 27 -17.78 -2.89 -7.00
CA PRO A 27 -19.13 -3.25 -7.48
C PRO A 27 -19.45 -2.72 -8.87
N GLU A 28 -19.00 -1.51 -9.21
CA GLU A 28 -19.28 -0.89 -10.52
C GLU A 28 -18.72 -1.69 -11.70
N ARG A 29 -17.57 -2.36 -11.50
CA ARG A 29 -16.91 -3.18 -12.53
C ARG A 29 -17.06 -4.68 -12.30
N GLY A 30 -17.69 -5.08 -11.19
CA GLY A 30 -17.83 -6.48 -10.78
C GLY A 30 -16.52 -7.18 -10.40
N HIS A 31 -15.41 -6.46 -10.20
CA HIS A 31 -14.12 -7.10 -9.89
C HIS A 31 -14.12 -7.70 -8.48
N THR A 32 -13.65 -8.95 -8.41
CA THR A 32 -13.58 -9.75 -7.20
C THR A 32 -12.28 -9.55 -6.43
N LYS A 33 -12.19 -10.13 -5.24
CA LYS A 33 -10.96 -10.12 -4.44
C LYS A 33 -9.83 -10.89 -5.12
N LEU A 34 -10.16 -11.96 -5.84
CA LEU A 34 -9.18 -12.70 -6.64
C LEU A 34 -8.70 -11.87 -7.84
N ASP A 35 -9.56 -11.06 -8.45
CA ASP A 35 -9.14 -10.15 -9.53
C ASP A 35 -8.20 -9.06 -9.01
N LEU A 36 -8.47 -8.53 -7.81
CA LEU A 36 -7.56 -7.60 -7.14
C LEU A 36 -6.19 -8.25 -6.86
N TRP A 37 -6.18 -9.50 -6.38
CA TRP A 37 -4.93 -10.24 -6.22
C TRP A 37 -4.17 -10.38 -7.54
N LYS A 38 -4.83 -10.86 -8.60
CA LYS A 38 -4.21 -11.01 -9.93
C LYS A 38 -3.65 -9.69 -10.48
N TYR A 39 -4.29 -8.56 -10.17
CA TYR A 39 -3.75 -7.26 -10.52
C TYR A 39 -2.43 -6.99 -9.79
N TYR A 40 -2.39 -7.16 -8.46
CA TYR A 40 -1.19 -6.94 -7.66
C TYR A 40 -0.06 -7.92 -8.00
N ASP A 41 -0.39 -9.17 -8.27
CA ASP A 41 0.52 -10.20 -8.80
C ASP A 41 1.17 -9.74 -10.12
N ALA A 42 0.35 -9.27 -11.07
CA ALA A 42 0.85 -8.78 -12.37
C ALA A 42 1.73 -7.51 -12.27
N VAL A 43 1.64 -6.74 -11.18
CA VAL A 43 2.46 -5.53 -10.95
C VAL A 43 3.38 -5.67 -9.73
N ALA A 44 3.60 -6.88 -9.25
CA ALA A 44 4.26 -7.13 -7.97
C ALA A 44 5.65 -6.50 -7.91
N ASP A 45 6.47 -6.66 -8.96
CA ASP A 45 7.81 -6.06 -9.03
C ASP A 45 7.79 -4.53 -8.84
N ALA A 46 6.93 -3.83 -9.56
CA ALA A 46 6.81 -2.37 -9.46
C ALA A 46 6.23 -1.95 -8.11
N CYS A 47 5.22 -2.67 -7.62
CA CYS A 47 4.59 -2.39 -6.33
C CYS A 47 5.60 -2.59 -5.17
N LEU A 48 6.32 -3.71 -5.17
CA LEU A 48 7.33 -4.04 -4.18
C LEU A 48 8.55 -3.12 -4.28
N GLY A 49 8.88 -2.58 -5.45
CA GLY A 49 9.89 -1.53 -5.59
C GLY A 49 9.61 -0.32 -4.69
N HIS A 50 8.33 0.00 -4.45
CA HIS A 50 7.89 1.07 -3.56
C HIS A 50 7.62 0.64 -2.11
N LEU A 51 7.37 -0.65 -1.84
CA LEU A 51 6.98 -1.13 -0.51
C LEU A 51 8.11 -1.83 0.24
N ARG A 52 9.09 -2.39 -0.47
CA ARG A 52 10.11 -3.25 0.12
C ARG A 52 10.91 -2.51 1.18
N ASP A 53 11.04 -3.15 2.33
CA ASP A 53 11.71 -2.63 3.52
C ASP A 53 11.08 -1.38 4.14
N ARG A 54 9.93 -0.92 3.65
CA ARG A 54 9.23 0.24 4.20
C ARG A 54 8.15 -0.18 5.20
N PRO A 55 8.16 0.34 6.44
CA PRO A 55 7.03 0.16 7.33
C PRO A 55 5.79 0.80 6.71
N THR A 56 4.72 0.02 6.59
CA THR A 56 3.56 0.39 5.78
C THR A 56 2.29 0.44 6.62
N THR A 57 1.59 1.57 6.52
CA THR A 57 0.23 1.69 7.08
C THR A 57 -0.74 1.02 6.13
N MET A 58 -1.56 0.10 6.65
CA MET A 58 -2.55 -0.63 5.87
C MET A 58 -3.87 0.12 5.86
N LYS A 59 -4.36 0.58 4.69
CA LYS A 59 -5.72 1.12 4.56
C LYS A 59 -6.66 0.01 4.11
N ARG A 60 -7.52 -0.41 5.04
CA ARG A 60 -8.34 -1.61 4.91
C ARG A 60 -9.79 -1.27 4.63
N PHE A 61 -10.38 -1.99 3.68
CA PHE A 61 -11.76 -1.84 3.21
C PHE A 61 -12.53 -3.13 3.52
N LYS A 62 -13.25 -3.15 4.66
CA LYS A 62 -13.93 -4.38 5.10
C LYS A 62 -15.03 -4.81 4.15
N GLU A 63 -15.74 -3.85 3.56
CA GLU A 63 -16.90 -4.08 2.69
C GLU A 63 -16.58 -3.88 1.20
N GLY A 64 -15.31 -3.80 0.83
CA GLY A 64 -14.87 -3.47 -0.52
C GLY A 64 -14.66 -1.97 -0.73
N ALA A 65 -14.23 -1.58 -1.93
CA ALA A 65 -13.72 -0.24 -2.23
C ALA A 65 -14.77 0.87 -2.10
N ALA A 66 -16.06 0.54 -2.22
CA ALA A 66 -17.18 1.47 -2.05
C ALA A 66 -17.63 1.63 -0.58
N GLY A 67 -17.12 0.81 0.33
CA GLY A 67 -17.46 0.85 1.75
C GLY A 67 -16.49 1.68 2.58
N ASP A 68 -16.75 1.74 3.89
CA ASP A 68 -15.87 2.42 4.84
C ASP A 68 -14.48 1.79 4.90
N PHE A 69 -13.49 2.65 5.12
CA PHE A 69 -12.11 2.24 5.35
C PHE A 69 -11.63 2.61 6.75
N PHE A 70 -10.56 1.95 7.18
CA PHE A 70 -9.82 2.35 8.36
C PHE A 70 -8.32 2.13 8.15
N PHE A 71 -7.51 2.96 8.79
CA PHE A 71 -6.06 2.82 8.80
C PHE A 71 -5.62 1.91 9.94
N GLN A 72 -4.79 0.93 9.63
CA GLN A 72 -4.19 0.03 10.59
C GLN A 72 -2.67 0.11 10.50
N LYS A 73 -2.06 0.65 11.57
CA LYS A 73 -0.60 0.74 11.72
C LYS A 73 -0.01 -0.57 12.23
N ARG A 74 -0.67 -1.20 13.21
CA ARG A 74 -0.18 -2.39 13.90
C ARG A 74 -0.52 -3.66 13.13
N VAL A 75 0.47 -4.53 12.90
CA VAL A 75 0.26 -5.89 12.38
C VAL A 75 -0.59 -6.70 13.37
N PRO A 76 -1.61 -7.47 12.91
CA PRO A 76 -2.42 -8.29 13.81
C PRO A 76 -1.58 -9.32 14.56
N ALA A 77 -1.92 -9.61 15.82
CA ALA A 77 -1.16 -10.53 16.67
C ALA A 77 -1.08 -11.98 16.16
N HIS A 78 -1.97 -12.37 15.25
CA HIS A 78 -2.03 -13.71 14.63
C HIS A 78 -1.45 -13.72 13.21
N ALA A 79 -0.62 -12.73 12.86
CA ALA A 79 0.11 -12.77 11.61
C ALA A 79 1.03 -14.01 11.57
N PRO A 80 1.19 -14.65 10.40
CA PRO A 80 2.20 -15.69 10.21
C PRO A 80 3.59 -15.23 10.63
N ASP A 81 4.45 -16.18 11.00
CA ASP A 81 5.83 -15.94 11.46
C ASP A 81 6.73 -15.32 10.39
N TRP A 82 6.47 -15.60 9.13
CA TRP A 82 7.16 -15.02 7.98
C TRP A 82 6.76 -13.57 7.66
N ILE A 83 5.75 -12.99 8.34
CA ILE A 83 5.40 -11.58 8.17
C ILE A 83 6.44 -10.70 8.85
N GLU A 84 7.20 -9.99 8.04
CA GLU A 84 8.22 -9.04 8.48
C GLU A 84 7.60 -7.76 9.04
N GLN A 85 8.24 -7.23 10.09
CA GLN A 85 7.73 -6.07 10.82
C GLN A 85 8.85 -5.13 11.24
N MET A 86 8.51 -3.85 11.40
CA MET A 86 9.40 -2.85 11.99
C MET A 86 8.64 -2.05 13.04
N THR A 87 9.26 -1.89 14.21
CA THR A 87 8.71 -1.07 15.29
C THR A 87 9.05 0.39 15.05
N LEU A 88 8.03 1.24 14.93
CA LEU A 88 8.21 2.70 14.94
C LEU A 88 7.66 3.30 16.22
N SER A 89 8.39 4.27 16.76
CA SER A 89 8.00 5.07 17.91
C SER A 89 7.41 6.40 17.44
N PHE A 90 6.35 6.85 18.10
CA PHE A 90 5.72 8.13 17.83
C PHE A 90 6.15 9.16 18.87
N PRO A 91 6.06 10.48 18.56
CA PRO A 91 6.33 11.55 19.53
C PRO A 91 5.52 11.46 20.83
N SER A 92 4.37 10.77 20.79
CA SER A 92 3.54 10.48 21.97
C SER A 92 4.13 9.46 22.96
N GLY A 93 5.28 8.85 22.66
CA GLY A 93 5.88 7.75 23.44
C GLY A 93 5.27 6.37 23.17
N ARG A 94 4.23 6.29 22.32
CA ARG A 94 3.65 5.01 21.86
C ARG A 94 4.51 4.43 20.74
N SER A 95 4.50 3.11 20.60
CA SER A 95 5.08 2.41 19.44
C SER A 95 4.09 1.45 18.79
N ALA A 96 4.34 1.09 17.54
CA ALA A 96 3.60 0.06 16.82
C ALA A 96 4.51 -0.72 15.88
N ASN A 97 4.22 -2.01 15.71
CA ASN A 97 4.88 -2.86 14.73
C ASN A 97 4.13 -2.74 13.41
N PHE A 98 4.77 -2.11 12.43
CA PHE A 98 4.23 -1.94 11.09
C PHE A 98 4.59 -3.15 10.22
N LEU A 99 3.72 -3.43 9.25
CA LEU A 99 3.99 -4.41 8.21
C LEU A 99 5.16 -3.89 7.36
N VAL A 100 6.12 -4.76 7.05
CA VAL A 100 7.18 -4.47 6.09
C VAL A 100 7.07 -5.51 4.97
N CYS A 101 6.44 -5.15 3.85
CA CYS A 101 6.30 -6.08 2.73
C CYS A 101 7.67 -6.41 2.14
N GLN A 102 7.93 -7.69 1.86
CA GLN A 102 9.16 -8.13 1.18
C GLN A 102 8.86 -8.66 -0.23
N ASP A 103 7.72 -9.31 -0.40
CA ASP A 103 7.43 -10.19 -1.53
C ASP A 103 5.92 -10.32 -1.81
N GLU A 104 5.56 -11.17 -2.76
CA GLU A 104 4.18 -11.41 -3.19
C GLU A 104 3.33 -12.05 -2.08
N ALA A 105 3.92 -12.93 -1.26
CA ALA A 105 3.22 -13.52 -0.11
C ALA A 105 2.75 -12.45 0.89
N HIS A 106 3.57 -11.42 1.16
CA HIS A 106 3.19 -10.29 2.00
C HIS A 106 2.02 -9.49 1.40
N LEU A 107 2.04 -9.26 0.08
CA LEU A 107 0.96 -8.58 -0.64
C LEU A 107 -0.34 -9.37 -0.53
N ALA A 108 -0.31 -10.66 -0.90
CA ALA A 108 -1.47 -11.55 -0.86
C ALA A 108 -2.10 -11.62 0.55
N TRP A 109 -1.25 -11.72 1.58
CA TRP A 109 -1.71 -11.74 2.96
C TRP A 109 -2.43 -10.46 3.36
N ALA A 110 -1.87 -9.28 3.07
CA ALA A 110 -2.51 -8.02 3.44
C ALA A 110 -3.79 -7.75 2.62
N LEU A 111 -3.80 -8.11 1.33
CA LEU A 111 -5.01 -8.08 0.49
C LEU A 111 -6.11 -8.97 1.06
N ASN A 112 -5.75 -10.14 1.60
CA ASN A 112 -6.70 -11.03 2.26
C ASN A 112 -7.31 -10.40 3.53
N LEU A 113 -6.57 -9.50 4.20
CA LEU A 113 -7.06 -8.65 5.28
C LEU A 113 -7.92 -7.47 4.76
N GLY A 114 -8.01 -7.25 3.45
CA GLY A 114 -8.79 -6.18 2.83
C GLY A 114 -7.98 -4.91 2.59
N VAL A 115 -6.65 -4.98 2.52
CA VAL A 115 -5.84 -3.85 2.06
C VAL A 115 -6.05 -3.65 0.55
N ILE A 116 -6.44 -2.43 0.18
CA ILE A 116 -6.55 -2.00 -1.23
C ILE A 116 -5.55 -0.89 -1.53
N ASP A 117 -5.23 -0.07 -0.52
CA ASP A 117 -4.41 1.15 -0.61
C ASP A 117 -3.27 1.05 0.42
N TRP A 118 -2.05 1.20 -0.09
CA TRP A 118 -0.80 1.00 0.64
C TRP A 118 -0.13 2.34 0.95
N ASN A 119 0.23 2.54 2.21
CA ASN A 119 0.76 3.81 2.68
C ASN A 119 2.14 3.60 3.33
N PRO A 120 3.21 3.38 2.52
CA PRO A 120 4.56 3.19 3.01
C PRO A 120 5.13 4.49 3.59
N TRP A 121 5.85 4.38 4.70
CA TRP A 121 6.58 5.50 5.29
C TRP A 121 7.84 5.80 4.45
N PRO A 122 8.33 7.05 4.44
CA PRO A 122 9.49 7.45 3.64
C PRO A 122 10.84 7.01 4.28
N VAL A 123 10.83 5.91 5.05
CA VAL A 123 12.00 5.34 5.73
C VAL A 123 12.12 3.86 5.36
N ARG A 124 13.27 3.25 5.59
CA ARG A 124 13.50 1.82 5.40
C ARG A 124 14.06 1.18 6.66
N ARG A 125 13.62 -0.04 6.97
CA ARG A 125 14.24 -0.80 8.06
C ARG A 125 15.75 -0.98 7.82
N PRO A 126 16.57 -1.04 8.89
CA PRO A 126 16.18 -0.91 10.31
C PRO A 126 16.08 0.55 10.79
N ASP A 127 16.28 1.54 9.92
CA ASP A 127 16.40 2.95 10.30
C ASP A 127 15.06 3.69 10.17
N GLY A 128 14.42 3.95 11.31
CA GLY A 128 13.12 4.61 11.37
C GLY A 128 13.18 6.13 11.41
N ASP A 129 14.39 6.70 11.56
CA ASP A 129 14.59 8.12 11.88
C ASP A 129 15.16 8.92 10.71
N HIS A 130 15.70 8.25 9.68
CA HIS A 130 16.29 8.89 8.51
C HIS A 130 15.51 8.55 7.23
N PRO A 131 14.62 9.47 6.78
CA PRO A 131 13.94 9.30 5.51
C PRO A 131 14.89 9.21 4.32
N ASP A 132 14.62 8.30 3.39
CA ASP A 132 15.32 8.15 2.11
C ASP A 132 14.50 8.70 0.92
N GLU A 133 13.31 9.25 1.20
CA GLU A 133 12.43 9.90 0.22
C GLU A 133 11.99 11.28 0.71
N LEU A 134 12.23 12.30 -0.12
CA LEU A 134 11.54 13.58 -0.03
C LEU A 134 10.29 13.53 -0.90
N ARG A 135 9.12 13.85 -0.33
CA ARG A 135 7.83 13.78 -1.03
C ARG A 135 7.22 15.17 -1.16
N VAL A 136 6.87 15.55 -2.38
CA VAL A 136 6.10 16.76 -2.70
C VAL A 136 4.68 16.32 -3.05
N ASP A 137 3.70 16.76 -2.26
CA ASP A 137 2.29 16.44 -2.49
C ASP A 137 1.58 17.64 -3.11
N LEU A 138 1.02 17.44 -4.30
CA LEU A 138 0.35 18.49 -5.07
C LEU A 138 -1.15 18.20 -5.06
N ASP A 139 -1.84 18.79 -4.10
CA ASP A 139 -3.28 18.65 -3.93
C ASP A 139 -4.03 19.82 -4.59
N PRO A 140 -4.67 19.61 -5.75
CA PRO A 140 -5.52 20.66 -6.35
C PRO A 140 -6.69 20.99 -5.41
N THR A 141 -6.98 22.28 -5.24
CA THR A 141 -8.19 22.74 -4.56
C THR A 141 -9.42 22.45 -5.41
N PRO A 142 -10.66 22.54 -4.88
CA PRO A 142 -11.88 22.31 -5.67
C PRO A 142 -12.00 23.17 -6.93
N GLU A 143 -11.34 24.34 -6.94
CA GLU A 143 -11.31 25.27 -8.07
C GLU A 143 -10.22 24.94 -9.09
N SER A 144 -9.25 24.10 -8.73
CA SER A 144 -8.12 23.70 -9.57
C SER A 144 -8.35 22.34 -10.24
N SER A 145 -7.83 22.23 -11.45
CA SER A 145 -7.87 21.04 -12.29
C SER A 145 -6.60 20.19 -12.13
N PHE A 146 -6.71 18.90 -12.48
CA PHE A 146 -5.55 18.02 -12.61
C PHE A 146 -4.53 18.55 -13.63
N ALA A 147 -4.97 19.28 -14.66
CA ALA A 147 -4.09 19.90 -15.63
C ALA A 147 -3.21 20.99 -15.00
N GLU A 148 -3.76 21.77 -14.06
CA GLU A 148 -2.99 22.75 -13.28
C GLU A 148 -2.03 22.06 -12.32
N ALA A 149 -2.46 21.00 -11.62
CA ALA A 149 -1.55 20.21 -10.78
C ALA A 149 -0.37 19.64 -11.58
N ARG A 150 -0.61 19.18 -12.81
CA ARG A 150 0.45 18.73 -13.73
C ARG A 150 1.39 19.87 -14.14
N ALA A 151 0.86 21.06 -14.42
CA ALA A 151 1.69 22.21 -14.74
C ALA A 151 2.60 22.59 -13.55
N VAL A 152 2.06 22.59 -12.34
CA VAL A 152 2.83 22.82 -11.10
C VAL A 152 3.89 21.74 -10.90
N ALA A 153 3.59 20.47 -11.21
CA ALA A 153 4.58 19.38 -11.13
C ALA A 153 5.79 19.60 -12.04
N LEU A 154 5.60 20.23 -13.21
CA LEU A 154 6.71 20.60 -14.09
C LEU A 154 7.55 21.73 -13.51
N CYS A 155 6.92 22.73 -12.86
CA CYS A 155 7.66 23.76 -12.13
C CYS A 155 8.44 23.19 -10.93
N VAL A 156 7.89 22.20 -10.24
CA VAL A 156 8.64 21.47 -9.19
C VAL A 156 9.85 20.78 -9.80
N ASN A 157 9.73 20.16 -10.98
CA ASN A 157 10.86 19.54 -11.65
C ASN A 157 11.96 20.55 -12.01
N GLU A 158 11.60 21.73 -12.51
CA GLU A 158 12.56 22.82 -12.78
C GLU A 158 13.35 23.20 -11.52
N VAL A 159 12.66 23.36 -10.38
CA VAL A 159 13.31 23.67 -9.10
C VAL A 159 14.21 22.53 -8.62
N LEU A 160 13.81 21.26 -8.81
CA LEU A 160 14.65 20.12 -8.45
C LEU A 160 15.92 20.09 -9.31
N GLU A 161 15.82 20.36 -10.62
CA GLU A 161 16.95 20.41 -11.55
C GLU A 161 17.94 21.54 -11.18
N GLU A 162 17.45 22.71 -10.76
CA GLU A 162 18.29 23.81 -10.25
C GLU A 162 19.13 23.42 -9.02
N HIS A 163 18.71 22.38 -8.30
CA HIS A 163 19.37 21.85 -7.11
C HIS A 163 20.07 20.49 -7.33
N ASP A 164 20.28 20.09 -8.59
CA ASP A 164 20.88 18.80 -8.97
C ASP A 164 20.12 17.57 -8.40
N LEU A 165 18.81 17.71 -8.19
CA LEU A 165 17.93 16.65 -7.70
C LEU A 165 17.10 16.05 -8.84
N THR A 166 16.86 14.75 -8.79
CA THR A 166 15.98 14.05 -9.74
C THR A 166 14.62 13.76 -9.13
N GLY A 167 13.55 14.26 -9.76
CA GLY A 167 12.17 13.99 -9.39
C GLY A 167 11.59 12.74 -10.08
N PHE A 168 10.71 12.01 -9.38
CA PHE A 168 9.97 10.86 -9.93
C PHE A 168 8.46 11.06 -9.74
N PRO A 169 7.75 11.64 -10.73
CA PRO A 169 6.33 11.92 -10.59
C PRO A 169 5.47 10.65 -10.72
N LYS A 170 4.38 10.60 -9.96
CA LYS A 170 3.30 9.61 -10.10
C LYS A 170 1.96 10.27 -9.82
N THR A 171 0.88 9.74 -10.37
CA THR A 171 -0.48 10.19 -10.02
C THR A 171 -0.87 9.68 -8.63
N SER A 172 -1.76 10.41 -7.94
CA SER A 172 -2.32 9.98 -6.64
C SER A 172 -3.36 8.87 -6.80
N GLY A 173 -4.00 8.80 -7.98
CA GLY A 173 -5.15 7.95 -8.24
C GLY A 173 -6.48 8.51 -7.70
N SER A 174 -6.47 9.72 -7.10
CA SER A 174 -7.67 10.37 -6.55
C SER A 174 -8.17 11.52 -7.41
N ARG A 175 -7.39 12.60 -7.52
CA ARG A 175 -7.74 13.85 -8.20
C ARG A 175 -6.61 14.28 -9.12
#